data_AF-A0A177ALC3-F1
#
_entry.id   AF-A0A177ALC3-F1
#
_cell.length_a   1.000
_cell.length_b   1.000
_cell.length_c   1.000
_cell.angle_alpha   90.00
_cell.angle_beta   90.00
_cell.angle_gamma   90.00
#
_symmetry.space_group_name_H-M   'P 1'
#
loop_
_entity.id
_entity.type
_entity.pdbx_description
1 polymer ?
#
loop_
_entity_poly.entity_id
_entity_poly.type
_entity_poly.pdbx_seq_one_letter_code
_entity_poly.pdbx_strand_id
1 'polypeptide(L)'
;MREQTFKEATIQSVFRKAGIWPISCNTALEKLRTYSQPTPTPIEPTTPTLPRPITPIPTTFQGVEQGLQRWKDRLPEALSSPSRQSYSNWVTGASQVLAAGQLQERAIRQQVKSSKTKRARGQLQCGGELRASEAHELQKQKAELQAQKLAAAEARKLSQAANRAQKLATAEARKLSQAAKRAQKQLRRAGIEARKQERLRKKSVAQLTQSGFPIPPELQDPITDPEADSGSEYESASKGGRGSGRWSGSESGNEEVIIS
;
A
#
# COMPACT_ATOMS: atom_id res chain seq x y z
N MET A 1 68.73 25.96 -45.10
CA MET A 1 68.23 24.69 -45.71
C MET A 1 66.69 24.55 -45.72
N ARG A 2 65.88 25.62 -45.49
CA ARG A 2 64.41 25.56 -45.60
C ARG A 2 63.82 26.36 -46.78
N GLU A 3 64.65 27.10 -47.51
CA GLU A 3 64.24 27.94 -48.64
C GLU A 3 64.21 27.17 -49.98
N GLN A 4 64.75 25.95 -50.03
CA GLN A 4 64.77 25.14 -51.26
C GLN A 4 63.54 24.25 -51.45
N THR A 5 62.66 24.12 -50.45
CA THR A 5 61.50 23.21 -50.48
C THR A 5 60.19 23.88 -50.92
N PHE A 6 60.13 25.21 -51.02
CA PHE A 6 58.95 25.98 -51.44
C PHE A 6 59.12 26.62 -52.81
N LYS A 7 59.73 25.90 -53.77
CA LYS A 7 59.73 26.34 -55.16
C LYS A 7 58.36 26.05 -55.78
N GLU A 8 57.89 26.96 -56.62
CA GLU A 8 56.60 26.84 -57.31
C GLU A 8 56.48 25.51 -58.07
N ALA A 9 57.56 25.08 -58.74
CA ALA A 9 57.62 23.79 -59.43
C ALA A 9 57.46 22.58 -58.49
N THR A 10 58.00 22.67 -57.27
CA THR A 10 57.83 21.63 -56.24
C THR A 10 56.38 21.59 -55.80
N ILE A 11 55.78 22.75 -55.51
CA ILE A 11 54.37 22.88 -55.11
C ILE A 11 53.45 22.29 -56.20
N GLN A 12 53.60 22.71 -57.46
CA GLN A 12 52.82 22.19 -58.58
C GLN A 12 52.97 20.67 -58.77
N SER A 13 54.18 20.13 -58.54
CA SER A 13 54.45 18.69 -58.59
C SER A 13 53.73 17.92 -57.49
N VAL A 14 53.70 18.43 -56.24
CA VAL A 14 52.99 17.75 -55.14
C VAL A 14 51.48 17.73 -55.37
N PHE A 15 50.90 18.83 -55.87
CA PHE A 15 49.48 18.88 -56.23
C PHE A 15 49.12 17.94 -57.40
N ARG A 16 50.02 17.81 -58.38
CA ARG A 16 49.87 16.82 -59.46
C ARG A 16 49.94 15.38 -58.93
N LYS A 17 50.90 15.08 -58.05
CA LYS A 17 51.03 13.77 -57.40
C LYS A 17 49.85 13.42 -56.49
N ALA A 18 49.26 14.41 -55.84
CA ALA A 18 48.06 14.25 -55.03
C ALA A 18 46.77 14.10 -55.86
N GLY A 19 46.84 14.22 -57.19
CA GLY A 19 45.67 14.15 -58.07
C GLY A 19 44.76 15.38 -58.01
N ILE A 20 45.25 16.50 -57.45
CA ILE A 20 44.48 17.73 -57.23
C ILE A 20 44.68 18.73 -58.40
N TRP A 21 45.71 18.56 -59.23
CA TRP A 21 46.05 19.48 -60.32
C TRP A 21 46.51 18.78 -61.61
N PRO A 22 46.10 19.23 -62.82
CA PRO A 22 45.08 20.22 -63.14
C PRO A 22 43.72 19.56 -63.40
N ILE A 23 42.66 20.15 -62.85
CA ILE A 23 41.31 19.95 -63.37
C ILE A 23 41.34 20.54 -64.78
N SER A 24 41.39 19.71 -65.81
CA SER A 24 41.19 20.19 -67.17
C SER A 24 39.80 20.81 -67.23
N CYS A 25 39.72 22.11 -67.49
CA CYS A 25 38.45 22.84 -67.55
C CYS A 25 37.46 22.16 -68.51
N ASN A 26 37.97 21.55 -69.59
CA ASN A 26 37.17 20.77 -70.52
C ASN A 26 36.55 19.52 -69.87
N THR A 27 37.31 18.77 -69.06
CA THR A 27 36.80 17.59 -68.34
C THR A 27 35.82 18.00 -67.24
N ALA A 28 36.06 19.13 -66.57
CA ALA A 28 35.09 19.69 -65.62
C ALA A 28 33.79 20.12 -66.31
N LEU A 29 33.88 20.76 -67.49
CA LEU A 29 32.72 21.17 -68.29
C LEU A 29 31.99 19.97 -68.89
N GLU A 30 32.68 18.90 -69.30
CA GLU A 30 32.06 17.64 -69.72
C GLU A 30 31.29 16.98 -68.58
N LYS A 31 31.88 16.91 -67.39
CA LYS A 31 31.18 16.44 -66.18
C LYS A 31 29.97 17.32 -65.87
N LEU A 32 30.12 18.64 -65.92
CA LEU A 32 29.02 19.59 -65.72
C LEU A 32 27.90 19.38 -66.76
N ARG A 33 28.23 19.14 -68.03
CA ARG A 33 27.26 18.81 -69.08
C ARG A 33 26.58 17.46 -68.87
N THR A 34 27.31 16.46 -68.35
CA THR A 34 26.74 15.15 -68.00
C THR A 34 25.71 15.26 -66.89
N TYR A 35 25.94 16.15 -65.91
CA TYR A 35 24.98 16.43 -64.84
C TYR A 35 23.93 17.51 -65.19
N SER A 36 24.10 18.25 -66.29
CA SER A 36 23.21 19.32 -66.74
C SER A 36 22.16 18.86 -67.78
N GLN A 37 22.15 17.58 -68.19
CA GLN A 37 21.00 17.04 -68.91
C GLN A 37 19.81 16.91 -67.93
N PRO A 38 18.59 17.33 -68.31
CA PRO A 38 17.41 17.12 -67.47
C PRO A 38 17.08 15.63 -67.47
N THR A 39 17.63 14.91 -66.49
CA THR A 39 17.14 13.57 -66.15
C THR A 39 15.77 13.73 -65.50
N PRO A 40 14.74 12.99 -65.93
CA PRO A 40 13.39 13.10 -65.38
C PRO A 40 13.38 12.72 -63.89
N THR A 41 12.76 13.59 -63.08
CA THR A 41 12.43 13.45 -61.64
C THR A 41 13.60 13.19 -60.68
N PRO A 42 13.98 14.19 -59.86
CA PRO A 42 14.90 14.01 -58.74
C PRO A 42 14.22 13.23 -57.61
N ILE A 43 14.82 12.12 -57.20
CA ILE A 43 14.72 11.62 -55.82
C ILE A 43 15.58 12.59 -55.01
N GLU A 44 14.95 13.36 -54.11
CA GLU A 44 15.63 14.38 -53.30
C GLU A 44 16.85 13.82 -52.55
N PRO A 45 17.93 14.62 -52.39
CA PRO A 45 19.02 14.26 -51.52
C PRO A 45 18.49 14.18 -50.08
N THR A 46 18.51 12.98 -49.52
CA THR A 46 18.18 12.78 -48.10
C THR A 46 19.26 13.45 -47.28
N THR A 47 18.99 14.71 -46.89
CA THR A 47 19.61 15.35 -45.73
C THR A 47 19.54 14.32 -44.60
N PRO A 48 20.63 14.03 -43.84
CA PRO A 48 20.51 13.20 -42.64
C PRO A 48 19.59 13.96 -41.67
N THR A 49 18.30 13.68 -41.80
CA THR A 49 17.30 14.11 -40.85
C THR A 49 17.70 13.38 -39.59
N LEU A 50 18.28 14.11 -38.63
CA LEU A 50 18.36 13.68 -37.24
C LEU A 50 17.06 12.94 -36.95
N PRO A 51 17.09 11.65 -36.58
CA PRO A 51 15.87 10.87 -36.45
C PRO A 51 14.95 11.67 -35.54
N ARG A 52 13.85 12.17 -36.10
CA ARG A 52 12.80 12.79 -35.29
C ARG A 52 12.51 11.78 -34.19
N PRO A 53 12.52 12.17 -32.91
CA PRO A 53 12.22 11.22 -31.85
C PRO A 53 10.89 10.55 -32.20
N ILE A 54 10.95 9.24 -32.49
CA ILE A 54 9.83 8.43 -33.01
C ILE A 54 8.66 8.44 -32.01
N THR A 55 8.93 8.90 -30.79
CA THR A 55 7.95 9.21 -29.75
C THR A 55 8.25 10.58 -29.13
N PRO A 56 7.31 11.55 -29.16
CA PRO A 56 7.46 12.77 -28.39
C PRO A 56 7.54 12.43 -26.89
N ILE A 57 8.36 13.16 -26.14
CA ILE A 57 8.41 13.01 -24.68
C ILE A 57 7.02 13.41 -24.15
N PRO A 58 6.34 12.53 -23.41
CA PRO A 58 5.01 12.84 -22.91
C PRO A 58 5.10 13.98 -21.89
N THR A 59 4.39 15.08 -22.16
CA THR A 59 4.34 16.26 -21.28
C THR A 59 3.13 16.25 -20.34
N THR A 60 2.23 15.28 -20.51
CA THR A 60 0.98 15.15 -19.75
C THR A 60 0.84 13.72 -19.22
N PHE A 61 0.25 13.55 -18.04
CA PHE A 61 -0.03 12.23 -17.46
C PHE A 61 -0.78 11.29 -18.41
N GLN A 62 -1.74 11.81 -19.17
CA GLN A 62 -2.49 11.07 -20.20
C GLN A 62 -1.57 10.57 -21.33
N GLY A 63 -0.58 11.36 -21.74
CA GLY A 63 0.39 10.96 -22.75
C GLY A 63 1.31 9.83 -22.27
N VAL A 64 1.66 9.84 -20.98
CA VAL A 64 2.43 8.74 -20.37
C VAL A 64 1.59 7.47 -20.31
N GLU A 65 0.33 7.57 -19.91
CA GLU A 65 -0.60 6.43 -19.81
C GLU A 65 -0.88 5.78 -21.17
N GLN A 66 -1.12 6.59 -22.21
CA GLN A 66 -1.27 6.11 -23.59
C GLN A 66 0.00 5.44 -24.11
N GLY A 67 1.17 6.00 -23.80
CA GLY A 67 2.46 5.39 -24.12
C GLY A 67 2.64 4.04 -23.43
N LEU A 68 2.33 3.97 -22.14
CA LEU A 68 2.39 2.74 -21.35
C LEU A 68 1.49 1.65 -21.94
N GLN A 69 0.25 2.01 -22.30
CA GLN A 69 -0.71 1.09 -22.90
C GLN A 69 -0.26 0.62 -24.30
N ARG A 70 0.30 1.51 -25.12
CA ARG A 70 0.84 1.17 -26.44
C ARG A 70 1.96 0.13 -26.38
N TRP A 71 2.82 0.21 -25.36
CA TRP A 71 3.95 -0.70 -25.19
C TRP A 71 3.58 -1.96 -24.40
N LYS A 72 2.52 -1.91 -23.59
CA LYS A 72 2.00 -3.05 -22.83
C LYS A 72 1.69 -4.25 -23.72
N ASP A 73 1.12 -4.02 -24.90
CA ASP A 73 0.71 -5.08 -25.81
C ASP A 73 1.81 -5.48 -26.82
N ARG A 74 2.81 -4.61 -27.06
CA ARG A 74 3.86 -4.82 -28.08
C ARG A 74 5.12 -5.52 -27.59
N LEU A 75 5.47 -5.36 -26.31
CA LEU A 75 6.72 -5.89 -25.73
C LEU A 75 6.65 -7.32 -25.16
N PRO A 76 5.50 -7.88 -24.69
CA PRO A 76 5.50 -9.18 -24.01
C PRO A 76 6.04 -10.32 -24.88
N GLU A 77 5.85 -10.26 -26.19
CA GLU A 77 6.18 -11.33 -27.14
C GLU A 77 7.68 -11.51 -27.34
N ALA A 78 8.47 -10.43 -27.19
CA ALA A 78 9.93 -10.44 -27.33
C ALA A 78 10.68 -10.74 -26.02
N LEU A 79 9.99 -10.84 -24.88
CA LEU A 79 10.59 -10.99 -23.56
C LEU A 79 10.49 -12.43 -23.03
N SER A 80 11.57 -12.89 -22.38
CA SER A 80 11.62 -14.18 -21.67
C SER A 80 10.69 -14.22 -20.46
N SER A 81 10.31 -15.41 -19.99
CA SER A 81 9.31 -15.57 -18.90
C SER A 81 9.60 -14.74 -17.62
N PRO A 82 10.82 -14.73 -17.04
CA PRO A 82 11.12 -13.90 -15.87
C PRO A 82 11.10 -12.39 -16.16
N SER A 83 11.58 -11.99 -17.33
CA SER A 83 11.61 -10.56 -17.73
C SER A 83 10.23 -10.03 -18.09
N ARG A 84 9.37 -10.87 -18.67
CA ARG A 84 7.94 -10.60 -18.92
C ARG A 84 7.19 -10.34 -17.62
N GLN A 85 7.42 -11.16 -16.58
CA GLN A 85 6.79 -10.96 -15.28
C GLN A 85 7.24 -9.66 -14.60
N SER A 86 8.55 -9.36 -14.66
CA SER A 86 9.10 -8.10 -14.14
C SER A 86 8.51 -6.89 -14.86
N TYR A 87 8.40 -6.95 -16.20
CA TYR A 87 7.79 -5.91 -17.01
C TYR A 87 6.31 -5.71 -16.67
N SER A 88 5.51 -6.78 -16.56
CA SER A 88 4.09 -6.68 -16.19
C SER A 88 3.89 -6.05 -14.80
N ASN A 89 4.73 -6.41 -13.83
CA ASN A 89 4.72 -5.81 -12.50
C ASN A 89 5.08 -4.31 -12.56
N TRP A 90 6.10 -3.95 -13.35
CA TRP A 90 6.52 -2.57 -13.54
C TRP A 90 5.43 -1.73 -14.22
N VAL A 91 4.80 -2.22 -15.29
CA VAL A 91 3.69 -1.54 -15.99
C VAL A 91 2.52 -1.31 -15.02
N THR A 92 2.19 -2.32 -14.21
CA THR A 92 1.12 -2.21 -13.21
C THR A 92 1.44 -1.23 -12.09
N GLY A 93 2.68 -1.22 -11.60
CA GLY A 93 3.12 -0.24 -10.61
C GLY A 93 3.16 1.18 -11.17
N ALA A 94 3.64 1.34 -12.40
CA ALA A 94 3.72 2.63 -13.08
C ALA A 94 2.31 3.24 -13.30
N SER A 95 1.31 2.44 -13.68
CA SER A 95 -0.06 2.94 -13.85
C SER A 95 -0.67 3.40 -12.52
N GLN A 96 -0.42 2.68 -11.42
CA GLN A 96 -0.88 3.07 -10.09
C GLN A 96 -0.26 4.41 -9.63
N VAL A 97 1.06 4.57 -9.83
CA VAL A 97 1.77 5.81 -9.47
C VAL A 97 1.28 6.98 -10.32
N LEU A 98 1.02 6.78 -11.62
CA LEU A 98 0.45 7.81 -12.49
C LEU A 98 -0.96 8.21 -12.05
N ALA A 99 -1.83 7.25 -11.73
CA ALA A 99 -3.17 7.53 -11.24
C ALA A 99 -3.15 8.33 -9.91
N ALA A 100 -2.25 7.96 -8.99
CA ALA A 100 -2.04 8.70 -7.76
C ALA A 100 -1.55 10.14 -8.02
N GLY A 101 -0.61 10.32 -8.96
CA GLY A 101 -0.12 11.63 -9.39
C GLY A 101 -1.23 12.52 -9.98
N GLN A 102 -2.09 11.98 -10.83
CA GLN A 102 -3.24 12.70 -11.39
C GLN A 102 -4.22 13.14 -10.29
N LEU A 103 -4.49 12.27 -9.30
CA LEU A 103 -5.36 12.59 -8.17
C LEU A 103 -4.77 13.71 -7.31
N GLN A 104 -3.47 13.65 -7.04
CA GLN A 104 -2.75 14.68 -6.29
C GLN A 104 -2.79 16.03 -7.01
N GLU A 105 -2.55 16.05 -8.33
CA GLU A 105 -2.63 17.28 -9.12
C GLU A 105 -4.03 17.90 -9.05
N ARG A 106 -5.09 17.08 -9.15
CA ARG A 106 -6.48 17.53 -9.01
C ARG A 106 -6.76 18.09 -7.62
N ALA A 107 -6.31 17.41 -6.56
CA ALA A 107 -6.46 17.88 -5.18
C ALA A 107 -5.77 19.23 -4.97
N ILE A 108 -4.54 19.40 -5.45
CA ILE A 108 -3.79 20.67 -5.39
C ILE A 108 -4.56 21.75 -6.16
N ARG A 109 -5.02 21.47 -7.39
CA ARG A 109 -5.81 22.43 -8.18
C ARG A 109 -7.09 22.85 -7.46
N GLN A 110 -7.79 21.93 -6.80
CA GLN A 110 -8.98 22.24 -5.99
C GLN A 110 -8.66 23.06 -4.74
N GLN A 111 -7.56 22.76 -4.06
CA GLN A 111 -7.08 23.54 -2.91
C GLN A 111 -6.68 24.97 -3.32
N VAL A 112 -6.03 25.14 -4.47
CA VAL A 112 -5.69 26.46 -5.02
C VAL A 112 -6.97 27.22 -5.41
N LYS A 113 -7.95 26.57 -6.04
CA LYS A 113 -9.25 27.21 -6.37
C LYS A 113 -10.00 27.64 -5.11
N SER A 114 -10.09 26.77 -4.10
CA SER A 114 -10.79 27.07 -2.84
C SER A 114 -10.07 28.09 -1.95
N SER A 115 -8.75 28.22 -2.06
CA SER A 115 -8.00 29.29 -1.38
C SER A 115 -8.13 30.63 -2.09
N LYS A 116 -8.16 30.66 -3.43
CA LYS A 116 -8.44 31.88 -4.21
C LYS A 116 -9.83 32.46 -3.88
N THR A 117 -10.86 31.61 -3.77
CA THR A 117 -12.20 32.09 -3.41
C THR A 117 -12.30 32.59 -1.96
N LYS A 118 -11.51 32.05 -1.04
CA LYS A 118 -11.45 32.52 0.36
C LYS A 118 -10.70 33.86 0.50
N ARG A 119 -9.60 34.05 -0.25
CA ARG A 119 -8.82 35.31 -0.22
C ARG A 119 -9.51 36.47 -0.93
N ALA A 120 -10.36 36.20 -1.92
CA ALA A 120 -11.16 37.22 -2.61
C ALA A 120 -12.36 37.74 -1.77
N ARG A 121 -12.66 37.11 -0.62
CA ARG A 121 -13.78 37.49 0.27
C ARG A 121 -13.33 38.24 1.53
N GLY A 122 -12.19 38.92 1.48
CA GLY A 122 -11.98 40.08 2.34
C GLY A 122 -12.84 41.23 1.83
N GLN A 123 -14.17 41.08 1.84
CA GLN A 123 -15.06 42.20 1.64
C GLN A 123 -14.83 43.10 2.86
N LEU A 124 -14.00 44.13 2.68
CA LEU A 124 -14.03 45.28 3.58
C LEU A 124 -15.50 45.71 3.60
N GLN A 125 -16.08 45.68 4.80
CA GLN A 125 -17.48 46.01 5.03
C GLN A 125 -17.78 47.29 4.24
N CYS A 126 -18.61 47.19 3.19
CA CYS A 126 -19.00 48.36 2.42
C CYS A 126 -19.64 49.31 3.43
N GLY A 127 -19.09 50.52 3.58
CA GLY A 127 -19.44 51.47 4.64
C GLY A 127 -20.91 51.88 4.57
N GLY A 128 -21.78 51.06 5.13
CA GLY A 128 -23.17 51.37 5.42
C GLY A 128 -23.30 51.89 6.84
N GLU A 129 -24.19 52.86 7.03
CA GLU A 129 -24.52 53.38 8.36
C GLU A 129 -25.20 52.28 9.18
N LEU A 130 -24.45 51.70 10.13
CA LEU A 130 -25.00 50.74 11.08
C LEU A 130 -25.77 51.50 12.16
N ARG A 131 -27.07 51.27 12.26
CA ARG A 131 -27.88 51.92 13.30
C ARG A 131 -27.46 51.40 14.67
N ALA A 132 -27.39 52.27 15.68
CA ALA A 132 -26.91 51.88 17.02
C ALA A 132 -27.66 50.68 17.63
N SER A 133 -28.96 50.54 17.35
CA SER A 133 -29.77 49.38 17.75
C SER A 133 -29.25 48.07 17.14
N GLU A 134 -28.96 48.06 15.84
CA GLU A 134 -28.44 46.89 15.12
C GLU A 134 -27.03 46.52 15.61
N ALA A 135 -26.21 47.51 15.96
CA ALA A 135 -24.89 47.29 16.54
C ALA A 135 -24.97 46.52 17.87
N HIS A 136 -25.91 46.88 18.75
CA HIS A 136 -26.15 46.18 20.00
C HIS A 136 -26.68 44.77 19.80
N GLU A 137 -27.58 44.55 18.84
CA GLU A 137 -28.07 43.22 18.50
C GLU A 137 -26.96 42.30 17.99
N LEU A 138 -26.08 42.80 17.12
CA LEU A 138 -24.92 42.05 16.63
C LEU A 138 -23.94 41.70 17.75
N GLN A 139 -23.72 42.60 18.70
CA GLN A 139 -22.91 42.32 19.89
C GLN A 139 -23.54 41.21 20.75
N LYS A 140 -24.86 41.28 20.97
CA LYS A 140 -25.60 40.25 21.71
C LYS A 140 -25.50 38.88 21.02
N GLN A 141 -25.73 38.81 19.71
CA GLN A 141 -25.60 37.56 18.95
C GLN A 141 -24.17 37.00 18.99
N LYS A 142 -23.15 37.86 18.89
CA LYS A 142 -21.75 37.42 19.04
C LYS A 142 -21.48 36.87 20.43
N ALA A 143 -21.97 37.52 21.48
CA ALA A 143 -21.81 37.06 22.86
C ALA A 143 -22.54 35.73 23.08
N GLU A 144 -23.77 35.57 22.59
CA GLU A 144 -24.52 34.31 22.65
C GLU A 144 -23.81 33.18 21.92
N LEU A 145 -23.30 33.43 20.71
CA LEU A 145 -22.56 32.45 19.93
C LEU A 145 -21.26 32.06 20.62
N GLN A 146 -20.56 33.01 21.25
CA GLN A 146 -19.38 32.73 22.06
C GLN A 146 -19.72 31.89 23.29
N ALA A 147 -20.80 32.22 24.01
CA ALA A 147 -21.27 31.44 25.15
C ALA A 147 -21.63 30.00 24.73
N GLN A 148 -22.32 29.81 23.60
CA GLN A 148 -22.62 28.49 23.05
C GLN A 148 -21.35 27.72 22.68
N LYS A 149 -20.33 28.38 22.11
CA LYS A 149 -19.05 27.75 21.79
C LYS A 149 -18.31 27.28 23.04
N LEU A 150 -18.32 28.09 24.10
CA LEU A 150 -17.71 27.72 25.39
C LEU A 150 -18.44 26.55 26.02
N ALA A 151 -19.78 26.62 26.10
CA ALA A 151 -20.60 25.53 26.62
C ALA A 151 -20.41 24.23 25.84
N ALA A 152 -20.35 24.30 24.50
CA ALA A 152 -20.08 23.14 23.65
C ALA A 152 -18.67 22.57 23.85
N ALA A 153 -17.67 23.43 24.08
CA ALA A 153 -16.30 23.00 24.37
C ALA A 153 -16.20 22.30 25.72
N GLU A 154 -16.90 22.80 26.74
CA GLU A 154 -16.98 22.18 28.06
C GLU A 154 -17.71 20.83 28.01
N ALA A 155 -18.87 20.76 27.34
CA ALA A 155 -19.60 19.51 27.14
C ALA A 155 -18.75 18.45 26.40
N ARG A 156 -17.95 18.88 25.41
CA ARG A 156 -16.98 17.99 24.73
C ARG A 156 -15.89 17.49 25.67
N LYS A 157 -15.34 18.35 26.54
CA LYS A 157 -14.33 17.94 27.52
C LYS A 157 -14.91 16.94 28.53
N LEU A 158 -16.12 17.19 29.04
CA LEU A 158 -16.80 16.31 29.98
C LEU A 158 -17.13 14.95 29.36
N SER A 159 -17.70 14.92 28.16
CA SER A 159 -17.99 13.65 27.45
C SER A 159 -16.71 12.87 27.12
N GLN A 160 -15.62 13.55 26.75
CA GLN A 160 -14.32 12.90 26.57
C GLN A 160 -13.78 12.30 27.87
N ALA A 161 -13.90 13.02 28.99
CA ALA A 161 -13.48 12.53 30.30
C ALA A 161 -14.30 11.30 30.72
N ALA A 162 -15.63 11.33 30.58
CA ALA A 162 -16.50 10.20 30.87
C ALA A 162 -16.16 8.97 30.02
N ASN A 163 -15.97 9.16 28.71
CA ASN A 163 -15.58 8.07 27.80
C ASN A 163 -14.20 7.48 28.15
N ARG A 164 -13.25 8.30 28.60
CA ARG A 164 -11.93 7.82 29.08
C ARG A 164 -12.07 7.03 30.37
N ALA A 165 -12.84 7.53 31.34
CA ALA A 165 -13.09 6.82 32.60
C ALA A 165 -13.74 5.45 32.36
N GLN A 166 -14.75 5.38 31.49
CA GLN A 166 -15.39 4.11 31.12
C GLN A 166 -14.40 3.13 30.45
N LYS A 167 -13.51 3.61 29.58
CA LYS A 167 -12.49 2.77 28.94
C LYS A 167 -11.50 2.21 29.96
N LEU A 168 -11.10 3.01 30.96
CA LEU A 168 -10.20 2.55 32.02
C LEU A 168 -10.89 1.50 32.90
N ALA A 169 -12.11 1.78 33.38
CA ALA A 169 -12.88 0.84 34.20
C ALA A 169 -13.11 -0.50 33.47
N THR A 170 -13.46 -0.46 32.18
CA THR A 170 -13.64 -1.68 31.38
C THR A 170 -12.32 -2.43 31.14
N ALA A 171 -11.20 -1.73 30.96
CA ALA A 171 -9.89 -2.35 30.83
C ALA A 171 -9.44 -3.03 32.14
N GLU A 172 -9.67 -2.39 33.28
CA GLU A 172 -9.37 -2.94 34.60
C GLU A 172 -10.23 -4.17 34.90
N ALA A 173 -11.55 -4.10 34.68
CA ALA A 173 -12.45 -5.23 34.82
C ALA A 173 -12.03 -6.43 33.94
N ARG A 174 -11.57 -6.16 32.71
CA ARG A 174 -11.02 -7.19 31.81
C ARG A 174 -9.75 -7.83 32.37
N LYS A 175 -8.83 -7.05 32.91
CA LYS A 175 -7.59 -7.57 33.53
C LYS A 175 -7.91 -8.47 34.73
N LEU A 176 -8.81 -8.03 35.61
CA LEU A 176 -9.25 -8.82 36.77
C LEU A 176 -9.93 -10.12 36.35
N SER A 177 -10.84 -10.07 35.38
CA SER A 177 -11.49 -11.29 34.85
C SER A 177 -10.49 -12.25 34.21
N GLN A 178 -9.50 -11.74 33.47
CA GLN A 178 -8.45 -12.57 32.88
C GLN A 178 -7.57 -13.21 33.96
N ALA A 179 -7.21 -12.47 35.01
CA ALA A 179 -6.45 -13.00 36.14
C ALA A 179 -7.22 -14.11 36.86
N ALA A 180 -8.51 -13.89 37.16
CA ALA A 180 -9.38 -14.90 37.77
C ALA A 180 -9.48 -16.18 36.92
N LYS A 181 -9.71 -16.04 35.61
CA LYS A 181 -9.75 -17.20 34.68
C LYS A 181 -8.42 -17.95 34.61
N ARG A 182 -7.29 -17.24 34.69
CA ARG A 182 -5.95 -17.87 34.72
C ARG A 182 -5.75 -18.64 36.01
N ALA A 183 -6.09 -18.06 37.15
CA ALA A 183 -6.03 -18.72 38.45
C ALA A 183 -6.92 -19.98 38.48
N GLN A 184 -8.16 -19.90 37.99
CA GLN A 184 -9.06 -21.05 37.91
C GLN A 184 -8.47 -22.18 37.03
N LYS A 185 -7.86 -21.85 35.88
CA LYS A 185 -7.19 -22.84 35.04
C LYS A 185 -5.99 -23.48 35.73
N GLN A 186 -5.25 -22.73 36.53
CA GLN A 186 -4.14 -23.25 37.32
C GLN A 186 -4.63 -24.20 38.41
N LEU A 187 -5.66 -23.81 39.16
CA LEU A 187 -6.30 -24.68 40.17
C LEU A 187 -6.79 -25.99 39.52
N ARG A 188 -7.49 -25.91 38.39
CA ARG A 188 -7.96 -27.10 37.66
C ARG A 188 -6.82 -28.02 37.20
N ARG A 189 -5.71 -27.45 36.72
CA ARG A 189 -4.52 -28.25 36.34
C ARG A 189 -3.91 -28.94 37.55
N ALA A 190 -3.68 -28.19 38.62
CA ALA A 190 -3.14 -28.71 39.87
C ALA A 190 -4.05 -29.81 40.45
N GLY A 191 -5.37 -29.63 40.40
CA GLY A 191 -6.32 -30.65 40.87
C GLY A 191 -6.34 -31.92 40.02
N ILE A 192 -6.16 -31.81 38.70
CA ILE A 192 -5.97 -32.99 37.85
C ILE A 192 -4.66 -33.72 38.20
N GLU A 193 -3.58 -33.00 38.45
CA GLU A 193 -2.30 -33.57 38.83
C GLU A 193 -2.37 -34.25 40.21
N ALA A 194 -2.96 -33.59 41.21
CA ALA A 194 -3.21 -34.14 42.54
C ALA A 194 -4.01 -35.44 42.47
N ARG A 195 -5.11 -35.47 41.68
CA ARG A 195 -5.91 -36.70 41.47
C ARG A 195 -5.13 -37.82 40.80
N LYS A 196 -4.21 -37.51 39.88
CA LYS A 196 -3.33 -38.51 39.27
C LYS A 196 -2.33 -39.06 40.29
N GLN A 197 -1.72 -38.19 41.08
CA GLN A 197 -0.79 -38.59 42.13
C GLN A 197 -1.48 -39.43 43.20
N GLU A 198 -2.67 -39.04 43.64
CA GLU A 198 -3.44 -39.81 44.63
C GLU A 198 -3.81 -41.20 44.10
N ARG A 199 -4.15 -41.32 42.80
CA ARG A 199 -4.34 -42.63 42.17
C ARG A 199 -3.08 -43.49 42.19
N LEU A 200 -1.90 -42.88 42.00
CA LEU A 200 -0.62 -43.59 42.08
C LEU A 200 -0.30 -44.00 43.52
N ARG A 201 -0.50 -43.10 44.49
CA ARG A 201 -0.36 -43.38 45.93
C ARG A 201 -1.25 -44.53 46.37
N LYS A 202 -2.54 -44.52 46.00
CA LYS A 202 -3.47 -45.61 46.31
C LYS A 202 -3.04 -46.94 45.70
N LYS A 203 -2.48 -46.94 44.50
CA LYS A 203 -1.95 -48.16 43.86
C LYS A 203 -0.73 -48.71 44.60
N SER A 204 0.23 -47.86 44.99
CA SER A 204 1.42 -48.32 45.72
C SER A 204 1.07 -48.81 47.13
N VAL A 205 0.19 -48.10 47.83
CA VAL A 205 -0.33 -48.53 49.15
C VAL A 205 -1.03 -49.88 49.05
N ALA A 206 -1.88 -50.08 48.03
CA ALA A 206 -2.55 -51.36 47.82
C ALA A 206 -1.54 -52.50 47.58
N GLN A 207 -0.49 -52.27 46.80
CA GLN A 207 0.57 -53.26 46.54
C GLN A 207 1.35 -53.63 47.82
N LEU A 208 1.75 -52.63 48.62
CA LEU A 208 2.44 -52.84 49.90
C LEU A 208 1.58 -53.61 50.89
N THR A 209 0.29 -53.23 50.97
CA THR A 209 -0.68 -53.92 51.83
C THR A 209 -0.86 -55.37 51.40
N GLN A 210 -0.96 -55.64 50.09
CA GLN A 210 -1.10 -56.99 49.53
C GLN A 210 0.15 -57.85 49.77
N SER A 211 1.34 -57.25 49.79
CA SER A 211 2.62 -57.92 50.05
C SER A 211 2.98 -57.99 51.54
N GLY A 212 2.14 -57.43 52.42
CA GLY A 212 2.35 -57.45 53.87
C GLY A 212 3.47 -56.53 54.37
N PHE A 213 3.96 -55.62 53.53
CA PHE A 213 4.97 -54.64 53.93
C PHE A 213 4.34 -53.44 54.65
N PRO A 214 5.02 -52.85 55.65
CA PRO A 214 4.56 -51.63 56.29
C PRO A 214 4.54 -50.47 55.29
N ILE A 215 3.50 -49.62 55.37
CA ILE A 215 3.34 -48.45 54.49
C ILE A 215 4.35 -47.37 54.93
N PRO A 216 5.17 -46.83 54.01
CA PRO A 216 6.07 -45.72 54.30
C PRO A 216 5.34 -44.44 54.73
N PRO A 217 5.96 -43.60 55.58
CA PRO A 217 5.35 -42.36 56.08
C PRO A 217 4.90 -41.39 54.96
N GLU A 218 5.62 -41.34 53.84
CA GLU A 218 5.32 -40.47 52.70
C GLU A 218 4.00 -40.83 51.99
N LEU A 219 3.54 -42.07 52.14
CA LEU A 219 2.31 -42.58 51.53
C LEU A 219 1.17 -42.67 52.55
N GLN A 220 1.38 -42.31 53.82
CA GLN A 220 0.35 -42.38 54.86
C GLN A 220 -0.77 -41.37 54.57
N ASP A 221 -0.39 -40.14 54.22
CA ASP A 221 -1.31 -39.03 54.08
C ASP A 221 -1.94 -38.98 52.67
N PRO A 222 -3.26 -38.78 52.57
CA PRO A 222 -3.92 -38.53 51.29
C PRO A 222 -3.43 -37.24 50.62
N ILE A 223 -3.25 -37.27 49.31
CA ILE A 223 -2.92 -36.06 48.55
C ILE A 223 -4.19 -35.24 48.35
N THR A 224 -4.20 -34.04 48.91
CA THR A 224 -5.30 -33.08 48.86
C THR A 224 -5.48 -32.48 47.46
N ASP A 225 -6.72 -32.37 46.98
CA ASP A 225 -7.04 -31.77 45.68
C ASP A 225 -7.31 -30.26 45.85
N PRO A 226 -6.41 -29.38 45.36
CA PRO A 226 -6.57 -27.93 45.50
C PRO A 226 -7.79 -27.37 44.75
N GLU A 227 -8.32 -28.08 43.76
CA GLU A 227 -9.57 -27.70 43.08
C GLU A 227 -10.80 -28.01 43.94
N ALA A 228 -10.77 -29.09 44.73
CA ALA A 228 -11.89 -29.48 45.60
C ALA A 228 -11.96 -28.61 46.87
N ASP A 229 -10.81 -28.24 47.42
CA ASP A 229 -10.70 -27.44 48.65
C ASP A 229 -10.98 -25.96 48.44
N SER A 230 -10.86 -25.47 47.19
CA SER A 230 -11.14 -24.07 46.87
C SER A 230 -12.63 -23.72 46.84
N GLY A 231 -13.51 -24.68 47.18
CA GLY A 231 -14.94 -24.43 47.45
C GLY A 231 -15.70 -23.85 46.26
N SER A 232 -15.19 -24.00 45.03
CA SER A 232 -15.88 -23.46 43.86
C SER A 232 -17.11 -24.31 43.55
N GLU A 233 -18.24 -23.98 44.17
CA GLU A 233 -19.57 -24.33 43.68
C GLU A 233 -19.73 -23.75 42.27
N TYR A 234 -19.31 -24.50 41.27
CA TYR A 234 -19.74 -24.28 39.91
C TYR A 234 -20.88 -25.28 39.65
N GLU A 235 -22.11 -24.82 39.87
CA GLU A 235 -23.28 -25.52 39.34
C GLU A 235 -23.10 -25.66 37.82
N SER A 236 -22.71 -26.85 37.39
CA SER A 236 -22.68 -27.24 35.98
C SER A 236 -24.10 -27.49 35.50
N ALA A 237 -24.83 -26.41 35.22
CA ALA A 237 -25.98 -26.46 34.35
C ALA A 237 -25.50 -26.67 32.90
N SER A 238 -25.09 -27.90 32.56
CA SER A 238 -25.06 -28.38 31.17
C SER A 238 -25.68 -29.77 31.13
N LYS A 239 -26.99 -29.77 31.28
CA LYS A 239 -27.86 -30.92 31.12
C LYS A 239 -28.11 -31.10 29.62
N GLY A 240 -27.55 -32.15 29.02
CA GLY A 240 -28.05 -32.73 27.77
C GLY A 240 -27.16 -32.56 26.55
N GLY A 241 -26.45 -33.64 26.20
CA GLY A 241 -25.73 -33.75 24.92
C GLY A 241 -24.94 -35.05 24.83
N ARG A 242 -25.61 -36.19 25.09
CA ARG A 242 -25.03 -37.51 24.77
C ARG A 242 -24.99 -37.64 23.24
N GLY A 243 -23.83 -38.07 22.75
CA GLY A 243 -23.49 -38.04 21.33
C GLY A 243 -24.18 -39.09 20.46
N SER A 244 -23.92 -38.96 19.17
CA SER A 244 -23.93 -40.07 18.22
C SER A 244 -23.04 -39.67 17.04
N GLY A 245 -21.91 -40.37 16.89
CA GLY A 245 -21.15 -40.35 15.66
C GLY A 245 -21.85 -41.27 14.65
N ARG A 246 -22.01 -40.80 13.42
CA ARG A 246 -22.19 -41.70 12.27
C ARG A 246 -21.61 -41.07 11.01
N TRP A 247 -20.55 -41.71 10.55
CA TRP A 247 -19.95 -41.60 9.24
C TRP A 247 -20.93 -42.22 8.22
N SER A 248 -21.30 -41.49 7.18
CA SER A 248 -21.83 -42.05 5.93
C SER A 248 -21.62 -41.01 4.83
N GLY A 249 -20.72 -41.32 3.89
CA GLY A 249 -20.70 -40.66 2.59
C GLY A 249 -21.84 -41.18 1.70
N SER A 250 -22.17 -40.40 0.69
CA SER A 250 -22.32 -40.81 -0.72
C SER A 250 -23.13 -39.78 -1.49
N GLU A 251 -22.68 -39.55 -2.72
CA GLU A 251 -23.32 -38.83 -3.82
C GLU A 251 -24.82 -39.12 -3.97
N SER A 252 -25.58 -38.10 -4.36
CA SER A 252 -26.32 -38.11 -5.64
C SER A 252 -26.96 -36.74 -5.85
N GLY A 253 -26.86 -36.26 -7.09
CA GLY A 253 -27.53 -35.05 -7.54
C GLY A 253 -28.97 -35.35 -7.94
N ASN A 254 -29.82 -34.34 -7.80
CA ASN A 254 -31.05 -34.21 -8.56
C ASN A 254 -31.54 -32.77 -8.46
N GLU A 255 -31.40 -32.10 -9.60
CA GLU A 255 -32.28 -31.08 -10.17
C GLU A 255 -33.75 -31.32 -9.77
N GLU A 256 -34.39 -30.35 -9.12
CA GLU A 256 -35.84 -30.20 -9.17
C GLU A 256 -36.22 -28.73 -9.34
N VAL A 257 -36.52 -28.43 -10.59
CA VAL A 257 -37.53 -27.48 -11.04
C VAL A 257 -38.83 -27.71 -10.26
N ILE A 258 -39.39 -26.66 -9.66
CA ILE A 258 -40.83 -26.60 -9.42
C ILE A 258 -41.36 -25.28 -9.96
N ILE A 259 -42.19 -25.45 -10.98
CA ILE A 259 -43.08 -24.49 -11.61
C ILE A 259 -44.36 -24.41 -10.78
N SER A 260 -44.86 -23.20 -10.51
CA SER A 260 -46.23 -22.73 -10.74
C SER A 260 -46.36 -21.26 -10.36
#